data_AF-A0A9D7X0A1-F1
#
_entry.id   AF-A0A9D7X0A1-F1
#
_cell.length_a   1.000
_cell.length_b   1.000
_cell.length_c   1.000
_cell.angle_alpha   90.00
_cell.angle_beta   90.00
_cell.angle_gamma   90.00
#
_symmetry.space_group_name_H-M   'P 1'
#
loop_
_entity.id
_entity.type
_entity.pdbx_description
1 polymer ?
#
loop_
_entity_poly.entity_id
_entity_poly.type
_entity_poly.pdbx_seq_one_letter_code
_entity_poly.pdbx_strand_id
1 'polypeptide(L)' 'MNVKDWQQRRNQLDRMISDSALIFQVYKTEYVGMELYTKREFINKLTMPASSLKHIEILDTKHSPDDQIILLRFRQKEEP' A
#
# COMPACT_ATOMS: atom_id res chain seq x y z
N MET A 1 3.25 14.95 -12.59
CA MET A 1 4.18 13.96 -12.01
C MET A 1 5.17 13.58 -13.11
N ASN A 2 6.47 13.80 -12.92
CA ASN A 2 7.49 13.43 -13.92
C ASN A 2 7.81 11.92 -13.78
N VAL A 3 8.21 11.27 -14.87
CA VAL A 3 8.61 9.83 -14.89
C VAL A 3 9.74 9.57 -13.89
N LYS A 4 10.65 10.54 -13.71
CA LYS A 4 11.73 10.45 -12.72
C LYS A 4 11.21 10.39 -11.28
N ASP A 5 10.23 11.22 -10.94
CA ASP A 5 9.64 11.28 -9.60
C ASP A 5 8.89 9.97 -9.28
N TRP A 6 8.22 9.41 -10.29
CA TRP A 6 7.55 8.12 -10.19
C TRP A 6 8.52 6.97 -9.88
N GLN A 7 9.66 6.91 -10.59
CA GLN A 7 10.69 5.89 -10.34
C GLN A 7 11.31 6.04 -8.95
N GLN A 8 11.59 7.27 -8.51
CA GLN A 8 12.13 7.53 -7.17
C GLN A 8 11.16 7.09 -6.08
N ARG A 9 9.87 7.43 -6.22
CA ARG A 9 8.81 7.02 -5.29
C ARG A 9 8.69 5.50 -5.22
N ARG A 10 8.74 4.83 -6.37
CA ARG A 10 8.71 3.37 -6.45
C ARG A 10 9.89 2.74 -5.71
N ASN A 11 11.11 3.22 -5.96
CA ASN A 11 12.33 2.71 -5.31
C ASN A 11 12.33 2.94 -3.80
N GLN A 12 11.77 4.06 -3.33
CA GLN A 12 11.62 4.33 -1.91
C GLN A 12 10.70 3.29 -1.25
N LEU A 13 9.51 3.07 -1.81
CA LEU A 13 8.56 2.09 -1.29
C LEU A 13 9.13 0.66 -1.34
N ASP A 14 9.90 0.36 -2.39
CA ASP A 14 10.54 -0.93 -2.55
C ASP A 14 11.55 -1.24 -1.42
N ARG A 15 12.26 -0.22 -0.91
CA ARG A 15 13.18 -0.40 0.22
C ARG A 15 12.47 -0.50 1.56
N MET A 16 11.36 0.20 1.71
CA MET A 16 10.60 0.28 2.97
C MET A 16 9.75 -0.97 3.24
N ILE A 17 9.34 -1.69 2.21
CA ILE A 17 8.41 -2.81 2.32
C ILE A 17 9.17 -4.11 2.10
N SER A 18 9.03 -5.05 3.03
CA SER A 18 9.63 -6.37 2.92
C SER A 18 9.02 -7.15 1.76
N ASP A 19 9.83 -7.99 1.08
CA ASP A 19 9.33 -8.83 -0.02
C ASP A 19 8.26 -9.84 0.43
N SER A 20 8.26 -10.20 1.72
CA SER A 20 7.28 -11.08 2.36
C SER A 20 6.14 -10.34 3.06
N ALA A 21 6.00 -9.02 2.84
CA ALA A 21 5.00 -8.21 3.53
C ALA A 21 3.56 -8.66 3.22
N LEU A 22 2.74 -8.74 4.26
CA LEU A 22 1.31 -8.99 4.16
C LEU A 22 0.53 -7.67 4.16
N ILE A 23 -0.07 -7.32 3.03
CA ILE A 23 -0.71 -6.02 2.83
C ILE A 23 -2.22 -6.19 2.59
N PHE A 24 -3.04 -5.76 3.54
CA PHE A 24 -4.49 -5.96 3.51
C PHE A 24 -5.24 -4.64 3.30
N GLN A 25 -6.14 -4.62 2.31
CA GLN A 25 -7.16 -3.59 2.18
C GLN A 25 -8.46 -4.06 2.84
N VAL A 26 -8.96 -3.28 3.79
CA VAL A 26 -10.24 -3.53 4.49
C VAL A 26 -11.33 -2.63 3.91
N TYR A 27 -12.46 -3.21 3.54
CA TYR A 27 -13.63 -2.48 3.02
C TYR A 27 -14.67 -2.25 4.12
N LYS A 28 -15.43 -1.14 4.02
CA LYS A 28 -16.41 -0.70 5.04
C LYS A 28 -17.75 -1.46 4.99
N THR A 29 -18.07 -2.13 3.89
CA THR A 29 -19.42 -2.67 3.66
C THR A 29 -19.64 -4.00 4.41
N GLU A 30 -20.90 -4.27 4.79
CA GLU A 30 -21.32 -5.39 5.64
C GLU A 30 -21.02 -6.80 5.06
N TYR A 31 -20.64 -6.89 3.78
CA TYR A 31 -20.08 -8.08 3.17
C TYR A 31 -18.55 -7.99 3.22
N VAL A 32 -17.98 -8.58 4.26
CA VAL A 32 -16.56 -8.59 4.65
C VAL A 32 -15.64 -9.04 3.50
N GLY A 33 -15.26 -8.10 2.64
CA GLY A 33 -14.16 -8.27 1.70
C GLY A 33 -12.87 -7.77 2.35
N MET A 34 -11.84 -8.62 2.39
CA MET A 34 -10.46 -8.17 2.55
C MET A 34 -9.71 -8.55 1.28
N GLU A 35 -8.92 -7.63 0.75
CA GLU A 35 -8.05 -7.91 -0.38
C GLU A 35 -6.59 -7.95 0.08
N LEU A 36 -5.87 -9.00 -0.30
CA LEU A 36 -4.46 -9.16 -0.01
C LEU A 36 -3.64 -8.74 -1.22
N TYR A 37 -2.60 -7.96 -0.96
CA TYR A 37 -1.67 -7.49 -1.96
C TYR A 37 -0.27 -8.01 -1.65
N THR A 38 0.44 -8.41 -2.70
CA THR A 38 1.91 -8.49 -2.67
C THR A 38 2.51 -7.08 -2.61
N LYS A 39 3.76 -6.98 -2.14
CA LYS A 39 4.56 -5.74 -2.20
C LYS A 39 4.49 -5.05 -3.57
N ARG A 40 4.67 -5.83 -4.64
CA ARG A 40 4.68 -5.32 -6.02
C ARG A 40 3.33 -4.74 -6.43
N GLU A 41 2.23 -5.43 -6.12
CA GLU A 41 0.88 -4.96 -6.46
C GLU A 41 0.54 -3.69 -5.70
N PHE A 42 0.86 -3.63 -4.41
CA PHE A 42 0.64 -2.44 -3.59
C PHE A 42 1.43 -1.23 -4.10
N ILE A 43 2.73 -1.40 -4.37
CA ILE A 43 3.57 -0.32 -4.93
C ILE A 43 3.05 0.12 -6.30
N ASN A 44 2.65 -0.83 -7.16
CA ASN A 44 2.05 -0.51 -8.46
C ASN A 44 0.79 0.34 -8.29
N LYS A 45 -0.13 -0.08 -7.42
CA LYS A 45 -1.40 0.62 -7.19
C LYS A 45 -1.21 2.02 -6.62
N LEU A 46 -0.23 2.20 -5.72
CA LEU A 46 0.14 3.51 -5.17
C LEU A 46 0.77 4.45 -6.19
N THR A 47 1.62 3.92 -7.07
CA THR A 47 2.42 4.71 -7.98
C THR A 47 1.73 4.91 -9.34
N MET A 48 0.73 4.11 -9.71
CA MET A 48 0.01 4.26 -10.97
C MET A 48 -0.83 5.55 -11.01
N PRO A 49 -0.66 6.40 -12.04
CA PRO A 49 -1.41 7.67 -12.15
C PRO A 49 -2.92 7.50 -12.25
N ALA A 50 -3.38 6.44 -12.94
CA ALA A 50 -4.80 6.22 -13.25
C ALA A 50 -5.60 5.62 -12.07
N SER A 51 -4.93 4.94 -11.13
CA SER A 51 -5.57 4.19 -10.05
C SER A 51 -4.97 4.51 -8.69
N SER A 52 -4.28 5.65 -8.57
CA SER A 52 -3.59 6.03 -7.35
C SER A 52 -4.57 5.92 -6.18
N LEU A 53 -4.23 5.09 -5.20
CA LEU A 53 -4.97 4.98 -3.95
C LEU A 53 -4.93 6.35 -3.26
N LYS A 54 -5.96 7.17 -3.48
CA LYS A 54 -6.12 8.45 -2.80
C LYS A 54 -6.81 8.22 -1.46
N HIS A 55 -6.46 9.04 -0.46
CA HIS A 55 -7.09 9.03 0.86
C HIS A 55 -7.02 7.68 1.59
N ILE A 56 -5.82 7.10 1.59
CA ILE A 56 -5.53 5.87 2.33
C ILE A 56 -5.45 6.19 3.82
N GLU A 57 -6.12 5.39 4.62
CA GLU A 57 -5.98 5.39 6.07
C GLU A 57 -5.30 4.10 6.51
N ILE A 58 -4.17 4.25 7.18
CA ILE A 58 -3.45 3.13 7.77
C ILE A 58 -4.15 2.73 9.07
N LEU A 59 -4.52 1.45 9.16
CA LEU A 59 -5.22 0.87 10.30
C LEU A 59 -4.25 0.16 11.25
N ASP A 60 -3.26 -0.54 10.69
CA ASP A 60 -2.22 -1.26 11.43
C ASP A 60 -0.96 -1.39 10.58
N THR A 61 0.21 -1.30 11.21
CA THR A 61 1.51 -1.52 10.56
C THR A 61 2.45 -2.22 11.51
N LYS A 62 3.18 -3.23 11.02
CA LYS A 62 4.27 -3.87 11.77
C LYS A 62 5.55 -3.86 10.97
N HIS A 63 6.64 -3.67 11.70
CA HIS A 63 7.99 -3.60 11.15
C HIS A 63 8.82 -4.82 11.60
N SER A 64 9.77 -5.21 10.76
CA SER A 64 10.85 -6.13 11.13
C SER A 64 11.90 -5.41 12.00
N PRO A 65 12.85 -6.15 12.60
CA PRO A 65 14.00 -5.55 13.27
C PRO A 65 14.86 -4.64 12.35
N ASP A 66 14.82 -4.87 11.04
CA ASP A 66 15.50 -4.08 10.01
C ASP A 66 14.65 -2.88 9.52
N ASP A 67 13.60 -2.52 10.26
CA ASP A 67 12.66 -1.41 10.00
C ASP A 67 11.80 -1.55 8.74
N GLN A 68 11.80 -2.72 8.10
CA GLN A 68 10.96 -2.97 6.93
C GLN A 68 9.53 -3.31 7.34
N ILE A 69 8.56 -2.78 6.59
CA ILE A 69 7.15 -3.13 6.79
C ILE A 69 6.93 -4.59 6.41
N ILE A 70 6.47 -5.40 7.36
CA ILE A 70 6.11 -6.82 7.19
C ILE A 70 4.60 -7.05 7.24
N LEU A 71 3.85 -6.11 7.80
CA LEU A 71 2.39 -6.13 7.78
C LEU A 71 1.86 -4.71 7.63
N LEU A 72 0.90 -4.53 6.74
CA LEU A 72 0.19 -3.26 6.53
C LEU A 72 -1.29 -3.55 6.37
N ARG A 73 -2.13 -2.96 7.21
CA ARG A 73 -3.59 -2.93 7.02
C ARG A 73 -4.00 -1.51 6.74
N PHE A 74 -4.78 -1.33 5.70
CA PHE A 74 -5.27 -0.02 5.33
C PHE A 74 -6.70 -0.09 4.84
N ARG A 75 -7.37 1.06 4.80
CA ARG A 75 -8.61 1.25 4.06
C ARG A 75 -8.49 2.46 3.17
N GLN A 76 -9.20 2.43 2.04
CA GLN A 76 -9.35 3.59 1.20
C GLN A 76 -10.60 4.35 1.66
N LYS A 77 -10.46 5.64 1.97
CA LYS A 77 -11.62 6.51 2.17
C LYS A 77 -12.16 6.88 0.79
N GLU A 78 -13.40 6.51 0.52
CA GLU A 78 -14.15 7.14 -0.57
C GLU A 78 -14.42 8.59 -0.15
N GLU A 79 -14.16 9.54 -1.04
CA GLU A 79 -14.67 10.90 -0.85
C GLU A 79 -16.20 10.84 -0.90
N PRO A 80 -16.91 11.49 0.04
CA PRO A 80 -18.37 11.52 0.05
C PRO A 80 -18.96 12.30 -1.13
#